data_AF-A0A8C5Q755-F1
#
_entry.id   AF-A0A8C5Q755-F1
#
_cell.length_a   1.000
_cell.length_b   1.000
_cell.length_c   1.000
_cell.angle_alpha   90.00
_cell.angle_beta   90.00
_cell.angle_gamma   90.00
#
_symmetry.space_group_name_H-M   'P 1'
#
loop_
_entity.id
_entity.type
_entity.pdbx_description
1 polymer ?
#
loop_
_entity_poly.entity_id
_entity_poly.type
_entity_poly.pdbx_seq_one_letter_code
_entity_poly.pdbx_strand_id
1 'polypeptide(L)'
;MPLPVQVFNLQGAVEPMQIDADPQDDQQNVPDINYVVENPTLDLEQYASSYSGLMRIERLQFIADHCPQLRVEALKMALSFVQRTFNVDVYEEIHRKLSEASRELQNTPDAVPEGSMDPPPLDTTWVEATRKKALLKLEKLDTDLKNYKGNSIKESIRRGHDDLGDHYLDCGDLSNALKCYSRARDYCTSAKHVINMCLNVIKVSVYLQNWSHVLSYVSKAESTPEIAEQRGERDSQTQAVLTKLKCAAGLAELAARKYKQAAKCFLLASFDHCDFPELLSSNNVAVYGGLCALATFDRQELQRNVISSSSFKLFLELEPQVRDIIFKFYESKYASCLKMLDEMKDNLLLDMYLAPHVRILYTQIRNRALIQVCDARSSVTFAAACFDLFPSSDSPNLFCCCLFCSSHHLLHVLTVLICGKGCKDTAVLCHSSGSLIFLVFLSFFILRHTDKEQKTLQGTAAVFSTSYIYIYHPVCVLARTYSVYMYM
;
A
#
# COMPACT_ATOMS: atom_id res chain seq x y z
N MET A 1 -4.81 14.28 -76.08
CA MET A 1 -5.47 13.33 -75.16
C MET A 1 -4.89 13.54 -73.76
N PRO A 2 -5.68 13.98 -72.78
CA PRO A 2 -5.20 14.29 -71.44
C PRO A 2 -5.37 13.11 -70.46
N LEU A 3 -4.50 13.10 -69.45
CA LEU A 3 -4.44 12.20 -68.29
C LEU A 3 -5.70 12.27 -67.41
N PRO A 4 -6.11 11.17 -66.74
CA PRO A 4 -7.06 11.23 -65.64
C PRO A 4 -6.34 11.22 -64.27
N VAL A 5 -6.91 12.04 -63.39
CA VAL A 5 -6.54 12.36 -62.02
C VAL A 5 -6.72 11.15 -61.08
N GLN A 6 -5.72 10.86 -60.25
CA GLN A 6 -5.85 9.95 -59.11
C GLN A 6 -6.67 10.61 -57.99
N VAL A 7 -7.82 10.02 -57.68
CA VAL A 7 -8.61 10.35 -56.48
C VAL A 7 -8.02 9.56 -55.31
N PHE A 8 -7.41 10.27 -54.35
CA PHE A 8 -6.97 9.69 -53.08
C PHE A 8 -8.20 9.29 -52.25
N ASN A 9 -8.32 7.99 -51.98
CA ASN A 9 -9.33 7.42 -51.10
C ASN A 9 -8.80 7.48 -49.65
N LEU A 10 -9.30 8.42 -48.85
CA LEU A 10 -9.05 8.49 -47.39
C LEU A 10 -10.29 7.98 -46.66
N GLN A 11 -10.42 6.65 -46.61
CA GLN A 11 -11.29 5.97 -45.66
C GLN A 11 -10.40 5.23 -44.65
N GLY A 12 -10.03 5.94 -43.58
CA GLY A 12 -9.52 5.31 -42.38
C GLY A 12 -10.69 4.67 -41.64
N ALA A 13 -10.87 3.37 -41.85
CA ALA A 13 -11.76 2.56 -41.03
C ALA A 13 -11.18 2.50 -39.60
N VAL A 14 -11.83 3.18 -38.67
CA VAL A 14 -11.58 2.97 -37.24
C VAL A 14 -12.36 1.71 -36.86
N GLU A 15 -11.65 0.59 -36.72
CA GLU A 15 -12.23 -0.66 -36.24
C GLU A 15 -12.82 -0.48 -34.82
N PRO A 16 -13.98 -1.09 -34.53
CA PRO A 16 -14.52 -1.13 -33.18
C PRO A 16 -13.60 -1.98 -32.30
N MET A 17 -13.07 -1.41 -31.21
CA MET A 17 -12.33 -2.16 -30.17
C MET A 17 -13.14 -3.39 -29.74
N GLN A 18 -12.68 -4.57 -30.16
CA GLN A 18 -13.12 -5.85 -29.63
C GLN A 18 -12.73 -5.91 -28.16
N ILE A 19 -13.70 -6.24 -27.32
CA ILE A 19 -13.48 -6.59 -25.92
C ILE A 19 -13.04 -8.06 -25.93
N ASP A 20 -11.78 -8.28 -26.29
CA ASP A 20 -11.15 -9.56 -26.06
C ASP A 20 -10.73 -9.60 -24.59
N ALA A 21 -11.53 -10.30 -23.81
CA ALA A 21 -11.17 -10.73 -22.46
C ALA A 21 -10.14 -11.84 -22.60
N ASP A 22 -8.87 -11.47 -22.71
CA ASP A 22 -7.78 -12.41 -22.49
C ASP A 22 -7.68 -12.72 -20.98
N PRO A 23 -7.77 -13.99 -20.55
CA PRO A 23 -7.40 -14.39 -19.21
C PRO A 23 -5.88 -14.49 -19.18
N GLN A 24 -5.20 -13.37 -18.93
CA GLN A 24 -3.78 -13.39 -18.58
C GLN A 24 -3.60 -13.12 -17.09
N ASP A 25 -3.18 -14.19 -16.43
CA ASP A 25 -2.63 -14.30 -15.08
C ASP A 25 -1.78 -13.08 -14.69
N ASP A 26 -2.30 -12.25 -13.81
CA ASP A 26 -1.51 -11.51 -12.82
C ASP A 26 -2.37 -11.19 -11.58
N GLN A 27 -3.27 -12.12 -11.21
CA GLN A 27 -3.76 -12.23 -9.84
C GLN A 27 -2.64 -12.81 -8.98
N GLN A 28 -1.62 -12.00 -8.68
CA GLN A 28 -0.92 -12.21 -7.42
C GLN A 28 -1.88 -11.85 -6.30
N ASN A 29 -2.71 -12.85 -5.96
CA ASN A 29 -3.48 -12.92 -4.72
C ASN A 29 -2.63 -12.32 -3.61
N VAL A 30 -3.05 -11.15 -3.13
CA VAL A 30 -2.58 -10.63 -1.85
C VAL A 30 -2.99 -11.73 -0.87
N PRO A 31 -2.04 -12.41 -0.19
CA PRO A 31 -2.44 -13.35 0.83
C PRO A 31 -3.28 -12.56 1.83
N ASP A 32 -4.48 -13.05 2.15
CA ASP A 32 -5.28 -12.52 3.26
C ASP A 32 -4.37 -12.52 4.50
N ILE A 33 -3.79 -11.37 4.80
CA ILE A 33 -2.95 -11.23 5.98
C ILE A 33 -3.94 -11.12 7.12
N ASN A 34 -4.30 -12.27 7.68
CA ASN A 34 -5.21 -12.36 8.80
C ASN A 34 -4.46 -11.85 10.05
N TYR A 35 -4.43 -10.54 10.23
CA TYR A 35 -3.88 -9.87 11.41
C TYR A 35 -5.02 -9.16 12.15
N VAL A 36 -4.83 -9.02 13.45
CA VAL A 36 -5.77 -8.34 14.34
C VAL A 36 -5.09 -7.08 14.87
N VAL A 37 -5.80 -5.95 14.82
CA VAL A 37 -5.35 -4.68 15.41
C VAL A 37 -6.08 -4.47 16.72
N GLU A 38 -5.34 -4.51 17.83
CA GLU A 38 -5.90 -4.46 19.18
C GLU A 38 -5.95 -3.05 19.79
N ASN A 39 -5.18 -2.07 19.30
CA ASN A 39 -5.14 -0.72 19.90
C ASN A 39 -5.29 0.40 18.85
N PRO A 40 -6.43 0.51 18.16
CA PRO A 40 -6.67 1.66 17.29
C PRO A 40 -6.94 2.93 18.10
N THR A 41 -6.31 4.04 17.71
CA THR A 41 -6.73 5.38 18.16
C THR A 41 -7.69 6.03 17.16
N LEU A 42 -8.33 5.22 16.32
CA LEU A 42 -9.12 5.66 15.18
C LEU A 42 -10.51 6.15 15.63
N ASP A 43 -10.85 7.37 15.26
CA ASP A 43 -12.22 7.89 15.33
C ASP A 43 -13.02 7.40 14.11
N LEU A 44 -13.91 6.44 14.34
CA LEU A 44 -14.73 5.84 13.29
C LEU A 44 -15.72 6.82 12.66
N GLU A 45 -16.30 7.76 13.42
CA GLU A 45 -17.33 8.66 12.91
C GLU A 45 -16.73 9.65 11.93
N GLN A 46 -15.62 10.28 12.32
CA GLN A 46 -14.87 11.18 11.46
C GLN A 46 -14.35 10.46 10.22
N TYR A 47 -13.84 9.24 10.38
CA TYR A 47 -13.37 8.42 9.26
C TYR A 47 -14.51 8.06 8.29
N ALA A 48 -15.65 7.60 8.78
CA ALA A 48 -16.80 7.26 7.95
C ALA A 48 -17.39 8.49 7.22
N SER A 49 -17.39 9.65 7.87
CA SER A 49 -17.89 10.90 7.28
C SER A 49 -17.09 11.34 6.04
N SER A 50 -15.81 10.97 5.97
CA SER A 50 -14.87 11.37 4.91
C SER A 50 -15.09 10.65 3.58
N TYR A 51 -15.82 9.53 3.56
CA TYR A 51 -16.08 8.74 2.34
C TYR A 51 -17.57 8.69 2.01
N SER A 52 -17.94 8.29 0.80
CA SER A 52 -19.33 8.10 0.39
C SER A 52 -19.50 6.87 -0.51
N GLY A 53 -20.76 6.47 -0.74
CA GLY A 53 -21.10 5.35 -1.61
C GLY A 53 -20.57 3.99 -1.12
N LEU A 54 -20.27 3.11 -2.08
CA LEU A 54 -19.76 1.76 -1.81
C LEU A 54 -18.43 1.77 -1.03
N MET A 55 -17.57 2.76 -1.29
CA MET A 55 -16.28 2.90 -0.62
C MET A 55 -16.40 3.01 0.90
N ARG A 56 -17.41 3.76 1.37
CA ARG A 56 -17.69 3.89 2.81
C ARG A 56 -18.05 2.52 3.41
N ILE A 57 -18.85 1.73 2.69
CA ILE A 57 -19.32 0.42 3.14
C ILE A 57 -18.17 -0.58 3.17
N GLU A 58 -17.36 -0.66 2.10
CA GLU A 58 -16.21 -1.56 2.02
C GLU A 58 -15.15 -1.23 3.07
N ARG A 59 -14.83 0.06 3.30
CA ARG A 59 -13.87 0.47 4.33
C ARG A 59 -14.36 0.14 5.75
N LEU A 60 -15.64 0.33 6.05
CA LEU A 60 -16.19 -0.03 7.36
C LEU A 60 -16.19 -1.55 7.59
N GLN A 61 -16.52 -2.34 6.55
CA GLN A 61 -16.41 -3.79 6.62
C GLN A 61 -14.96 -4.23 6.82
N PHE A 62 -14.00 -3.61 6.12
CA PHE A 62 -12.58 -3.91 6.28
C PHE A 62 -12.10 -3.68 7.73
N ILE A 63 -12.51 -2.56 8.34
CA ILE A 63 -12.20 -2.27 9.75
C ILE A 63 -12.84 -3.31 10.67
N ALA A 64 -14.09 -3.68 10.41
CA ALA A 64 -14.81 -4.67 11.21
C ALA A 64 -14.13 -6.06 11.20
N ASP A 65 -13.59 -6.46 10.05
CA ASP A 65 -12.91 -7.74 9.90
C ASP A 65 -11.55 -7.76 10.66
N HIS A 66 -10.78 -6.66 10.63
CA HIS A 66 -9.42 -6.59 11.19
C HIS A 66 -9.34 -6.03 12.63
N CYS A 67 -10.38 -5.36 13.13
CA CYS A 67 -10.41 -4.79 14.47
C CYS A 67 -11.62 -5.28 15.29
N PRO A 68 -11.42 -6.20 16.25
CA PRO A 68 -12.52 -6.76 17.03
C PRO A 68 -13.17 -5.74 17.98
N GLN A 69 -12.40 -4.78 18.54
CA GLN A 69 -12.94 -3.76 19.45
C GLN A 69 -13.91 -2.80 18.76
N LEU A 70 -13.62 -2.44 17.51
CA LEU A 70 -14.41 -1.50 16.72
C LEU A 70 -15.45 -2.21 15.83
N ARG A 71 -15.46 -3.55 15.80
CA ARG A 71 -16.29 -4.36 14.90
C ARG A 71 -17.77 -4.04 14.98
N VAL A 72 -18.34 -4.02 16.18
CA VAL A 72 -19.78 -3.83 16.37
C VAL A 72 -20.20 -2.42 15.92
N GLU A 73 -19.48 -1.39 16.34
CA GLU A 73 -19.80 0.00 15.97
C GLU A 73 -19.61 0.24 14.46
N ALA A 74 -18.54 -0.30 13.86
CA ALA A 74 -18.33 -0.23 12.42
C ALA A 74 -19.46 -0.90 11.62
N LEU A 75 -19.92 -2.09 12.05
CA LEU A 75 -21.02 -2.80 11.42
C LEU A 75 -22.38 -2.08 11.60
N LYS A 76 -22.66 -1.50 12.77
CA LYS A 76 -23.86 -0.68 13.00
C LYS A 76 -23.89 0.54 12.07
N MET A 77 -22.77 1.26 11.94
CA MET A 77 -22.63 2.38 11.02
C MET A 77 -22.81 1.95 9.57
N ALA A 78 -22.18 0.84 9.16
CA ALA A 78 -22.33 0.30 7.82
C ALA A 78 -23.79 -0.07 7.50
N LEU A 79 -24.48 -0.73 8.44
CA LEU A 79 -25.89 -1.11 8.31
C LEU A 79 -26.80 0.12 8.11
N SER A 80 -26.60 1.18 8.91
CA SER A 80 -27.37 2.43 8.81
C SER A 80 -27.19 3.13 7.46
N PHE A 81 -26.02 2.97 6.83
CA PHE A 81 -25.72 3.56 5.54
C PHE A 81 -26.27 2.72 4.39
N VAL A 82 -26.16 1.39 4.47
CA VAL A 82 -26.72 0.47 3.47
C VAL A 82 -28.25 0.57 3.40
N GLN A 83 -28.92 0.85 4.51
CA GLN A 83 -30.37 1.12 4.49
C GLN A 83 -30.78 2.33 3.63
N ARG A 84 -29.83 3.23 3.31
CA ARG A 84 -30.05 4.36 2.41
C ARG A 84 -29.79 4.00 0.94
N THR A 85 -29.11 2.89 0.66
CA THR A 85 -28.83 2.39 -0.68
C THR A 85 -29.83 1.30 -1.10
N PHE A 86 -29.69 0.77 -2.31
CA PHE A 86 -30.54 -0.31 -2.83
C PHE A 86 -29.88 -1.69 -2.77
N ASN A 87 -28.74 -1.79 -2.06
CA ASN A 87 -27.93 -3.00 -2.05
C ASN A 87 -28.40 -3.96 -0.95
N VAL A 88 -29.23 -4.92 -1.35
CA VAL A 88 -29.81 -5.94 -0.46
C VAL A 88 -28.77 -6.99 -0.06
N ASP A 89 -27.93 -7.41 -1.00
CA ASP A 89 -26.97 -8.49 -0.75
C ASP A 89 -25.94 -8.09 0.32
N VAL A 90 -25.45 -6.84 0.25
CA VAL A 90 -24.55 -6.29 1.27
C VAL A 90 -25.27 -6.04 2.60
N TYR A 91 -26.56 -5.72 2.59
CA TYR A 91 -27.35 -5.59 3.82
C TYR A 91 -27.45 -6.93 4.57
N GLU A 92 -27.78 -8.01 3.86
CA GLU A 92 -27.86 -9.35 4.43
C GLU A 92 -26.49 -9.81 4.95
N GLU A 93 -25.42 -9.52 4.23
CA GLU A 93 -24.06 -9.87 4.64
C GLU A 93 -23.60 -9.12 5.91
N ILE A 94 -23.82 -7.80 5.98
CA ILE A 94 -23.48 -7.01 7.17
C ILE A 94 -24.31 -7.46 8.37
N HIS A 95 -25.60 -7.76 8.15
CA HIS A 95 -26.48 -8.26 9.21
C HIS A 95 -26.01 -9.60 9.77
N ARG A 96 -25.58 -10.51 8.89
CA ARG A 96 -24.98 -11.80 9.26
C ARG A 96 -23.71 -11.60 10.10
N LYS A 97 -22.77 -10.77 9.63
CA LYS A 97 -21.54 -10.44 10.37
C LYS A 97 -21.82 -9.78 11.73
N LEU A 98 -22.81 -8.90 11.80
CA LEU A 98 -23.20 -8.23 13.05
C LEU A 98 -23.81 -9.21 14.06
N SER A 99 -24.63 -10.14 13.59
CA SER A 99 -25.23 -11.19 14.42
C SER A 99 -24.17 -12.13 14.98
N GLU A 100 -23.20 -12.53 14.15
CA GLU A 100 -22.06 -13.34 14.56
C GLU A 100 -21.20 -12.60 15.62
N ALA A 101 -20.83 -11.34 15.37
CA ALA A 101 -20.05 -10.53 16.29
C ALA A 101 -20.75 -10.29 17.64
N SER A 102 -22.07 -10.05 17.62
CA SER A 102 -22.87 -9.85 18.84
C SER A 102 -22.93 -11.12 19.68
N ARG A 103 -23.02 -12.29 19.03
CA ARG A 103 -22.99 -13.59 19.72
C ARG A 103 -21.62 -13.89 20.33
N GLU A 104 -20.53 -13.52 19.65
CA GLU A 104 -19.16 -13.66 20.19
C GLU A 104 -18.98 -12.85 21.49
N LEU A 105 -19.48 -11.61 21.52
CA LEU A 105 -19.47 -10.74 22.70
C LEU A 105 -20.34 -11.25 23.86
N GLN A 106 -21.45 -11.94 23.58
CA GLN A 106 -22.27 -12.55 24.62
C GLN A 106 -21.62 -13.81 25.23
N ASN A 107 -20.72 -14.47 24.49
CA ASN A 107 -20.02 -15.67 24.96
C ASN A 107 -18.76 -15.37 25.79
N THR A 108 -18.32 -14.10 25.91
CA THR A 108 -17.18 -13.74 26.76
C THR A 108 -17.60 -13.56 28.23
N PRO A 109 -17.00 -14.31 29.17
CA PRO A 109 -17.47 -14.41 30.56
C PRO A 109 -17.32 -13.13 31.42
N ASP A 110 -16.64 -12.08 30.94
CA ASP A 110 -16.39 -10.82 31.65
C ASP A 110 -17.21 -9.61 31.13
N ALA A 111 -18.20 -9.84 30.25
CA ALA A 111 -19.02 -8.74 29.70
C ALA A 111 -20.04 -8.22 30.74
N VAL A 112 -19.90 -6.95 31.13
CA VAL A 112 -20.90 -6.23 31.93
C VAL A 112 -22.22 -6.17 31.14
N PRO A 113 -23.37 -6.51 31.75
CA PRO A 113 -24.67 -6.41 31.08
C PRO A 113 -25.15 -4.95 31.09
N GLU A 114 -24.41 -4.06 30.44
CA GLU A 114 -24.93 -2.72 30.12
C GLU A 114 -25.78 -2.79 28.85
N GLY A 115 -27.10 -2.87 29.07
CA GLY A 115 -28.12 -2.27 28.21
C GLY A 115 -28.19 -2.72 26.75
N SER A 116 -29.07 -3.69 26.47
CA SER A 116 -29.76 -3.86 25.18
C SER A 116 -28.88 -3.85 23.93
N MET A 117 -28.08 -4.91 23.73
CA MET A 117 -27.35 -5.13 22.48
C MET A 117 -27.81 -6.41 21.79
N ASP A 118 -29.13 -6.60 21.68
CA ASP A 118 -29.65 -7.52 20.68
C ASP A 118 -29.45 -6.87 19.30
N PRO A 119 -28.82 -7.57 18.33
CA PRO A 119 -28.71 -7.05 16.98
C PRO A 119 -30.13 -6.77 16.46
N PRO A 120 -30.37 -5.64 15.76
CA PRO A 120 -31.67 -5.35 15.20
C PRO A 120 -32.10 -6.55 14.33
N PRO A 121 -33.35 -7.05 14.45
CA PRO A 121 -33.79 -8.19 13.66
C PRO A 121 -33.69 -7.86 12.17
N LEU A 122 -33.42 -8.89 11.35
CA LEU A 122 -33.34 -8.72 9.90
C LEU A 122 -34.67 -8.17 9.38
N ASP A 123 -34.65 -6.98 8.79
CA ASP A 123 -35.85 -6.36 8.24
C ASP A 123 -36.17 -6.94 6.86
N THR A 124 -36.81 -8.11 6.88
CA THR A 124 -37.28 -8.80 5.67
C THR A 124 -38.28 -7.96 4.87
N THR A 125 -39.05 -7.10 5.53
CA THR A 125 -40.01 -6.21 4.85
C THR A 125 -39.31 -5.13 4.05
N TRP A 126 -38.24 -4.54 4.61
CA TRP A 126 -37.38 -3.61 3.89
C TRP A 126 -36.65 -4.28 2.73
N VAL A 127 -36.14 -5.51 2.91
CA VAL A 127 -35.47 -6.29 1.86
C VAL A 127 -36.38 -6.49 0.65
N GLU A 128 -37.59 -6.99 0.86
CA GLU A 128 -38.56 -7.24 -0.22
C GLU A 128 -39.01 -5.93 -0.89
N ALA A 129 -39.31 -4.89 -0.09
CA ALA A 129 -39.72 -3.59 -0.60
C ALA A 129 -38.61 -2.92 -1.43
N THR A 130 -37.36 -2.99 -0.97
CA THR A 130 -36.19 -2.41 -1.64
C THR A 130 -35.87 -3.15 -2.93
N ARG A 131 -35.90 -4.50 -2.91
CA ARG A 131 -35.72 -5.32 -4.13
C ARG A 131 -36.78 -4.98 -5.18
N LYS A 132 -38.05 -4.87 -4.78
CA LYS A 132 -39.15 -4.47 -5.69
C LYS A 132 -38.96 -3.06 -6.24
N LYS A 133 -38.56 -2.10 -5.39
CA LYS A 133 -38.32 -0.71 -5.79
C LYS A 133 -37.13 -0.59 -6.75
N ALA A 134 -36.05 -1.34 -6.51
CA ALA A 134 -34.89 -1.39 -7.38
C ALA A 134 -35.23 -1.93 -8.77
N LEU A 135 -36.03 -3.01 -8.83
CA LEU A 135 -36.48 -3.59 -10.10
C LEU A 135 -37.39 -2.63 -10.89
N LEU A 136 -38.36 -2.00 -10.24
CA LEU A 136 -39.25 -1.02 -10.89
C LEU A 136 -38.47 0.19 -11.42
N LYS A 137 -37.46 0.67 -10.68
CA LYS A 137 -36.59 1.76 -11.13
C LYS A 137 -35.75 1.32 -12.35
N LEU A 138 -35.24 0.09 -12.35
CA LEU A 138 -34.50 -0.47 -13.48
C LEU A 138 -35.37 -0.56 -14.75
N GLU A 139 -36.57 -1.14 -14.65
CA GLU A 139 -37.51 -1.25 -15.77
C GLU A 139 -37.89 0.13 -16.36
N LYS A 140 -38.06 1.12 -15.49
CA LYS A 140 -38.32 2.50 -15.90
C LYS A 140 -37.13 3.07 -16.69
N LEU A 141 -35.92 2.97 -16.14
CA LEU A 141 -34.70 3.48 -16.79
C LEU A 141 -34.45 2.79 -18.14
N ASP A 142 -34.68 1.48 -18.23
CA ASP A 142 -34.58 0.74 -19.50
C ASP A 142 -35.62 1.19 -20.53
N THR A 143 -36.84 1.49 -20.10
CA THR A 143 -37.91 2.00 -20.95
C THR A 143 -37.56 3.41 -21.46
N ASP A 144 -37.10 4.29 -20.58
CA ASP A 144 -36.67 5.65 -20.92
C ASP A 144 -35.49 5.62 -21.90
N LEU A 145 -34.51 4.73 -21.68
CA LEU A 145 -33.37 4.56 -22.59
C LEU A 145 -33.79 4.06 -23.98
N LYS A 146 -34.76 3.15 -24.06
CA LYS A 146 -35.34 2.70 -25.34
C LYS A 146 -36.04 3.86 -26.06
N ASN A 147 -36.77 4.70 -25.34
CA ASN A 147 -37.42 5.89 -25.90
C ASN A 147 -36.38 6.90 -26.43
N TYR A 148 -35.30 7.14 -25.68
CA TYR A 148 -34.21 8.02 -26.13
C TYR A 148 -33.50 7.50 -27.39
N LYS A 149 -33.33 6.17 -27.49
CA LYS A 149 -32.80 5.52 -28.69
C LYS A 149 -33.75 5.66 -29.88
N GLY A 150 -35.05 5.48 -29.68
CA GLY A 150 -36.07 5.72 -30.72
C GLY A 150 -36.06 7.16 -31.25
N ASN A 151 -35.88 8.13 -30.36
CA ASN A 151 -35.80 9.55 -30.70
C ASN A 151 -34.45 9.98 -31.30
N SER A 152 -33.43 9.11 -31.28
CA SER A 152 -32.09 9.35 -31.84
C SER A 152 -31.37 10.59 -31.29
N ILE A 153 -31.61 10.96 -30.02
CA ILE A 153 -30.96 12.09 -29.36
C ILE A 153 -29.72 11.60 -28.61
N LYS A 154 -28.52 11.86 -29.15
CA LYS A 154 -27.24 11.37 -28.59
C LYS A 154 -27.06 11.73 -27.10
N GLU A 155 -27.34 12.97 -26.72
CA GLU A 155 -27.16 13.43 -25.34
C GLU A 155 -28.12 12.74 -24.35
N SER A 156 -29.36 12.47 -24.75
CA SER A 156 -30.33 11.73 -23.94
C SER A 156 -29.93 10.27 -23.79
N ILE A 157 -29.41 9.65 -24.86
CA ILE A 157 -28.91 8.27 -24.80
C ILE A 157 -27.69 8.18 -23.88
N ARG A 158 -26.77 9.15 -23.97
CA ARG A 158 -25.59 9.22 -23.10
C ARG A 158 -25.99 9.34 -21.63
N ARG A 159 -26.85 10.30 -21.28
CA ARG A 159 -27.36 10.47 -19.90
C ARG A 159 -28.13 9.25 -19.43
N GLY A 160 -28.98 8.65 -20.27
CA GLY A 160 -29.68 7.42 -19.91
C GLY A 160 -28.73 6.26 -19.62
N HIS A 161 -27.58 6.17 -20.29
CA HIS A 161 -26.54 5.19 -19.95
C HIS A 161 -25.81 5.51 -18.63
N ASP A 162 -25.56 6.79 -18.32
CA ASP A 162 -24.98 7.21 -17.05
C ASP A 162 -25.94 6.90 -15.88
N ASP A 163 -27.21 7.30 -15.99
CA ASP A 163 -28.26 7.06 -14.97
C ASP A 163 -28.46 5.56 -14.70
N LEU A 164 -28.38 4.74 -15.75
CA LEU A 164 -28.46 3.29 -15.63
C LEU A 164 -27.21 2.72 -14.94
N GLY A 165 -26.02 3.24 -15.26
CA GLY A 165 -24.76 2.87 -14.60
C GLY A 165 -24.77 3.20 -13.11
N ASP A 166 -25.25 4.40 -12.76
CA ASP A 166 -25.37 4.86 -11.36
C ASP A 166 -26.35 3.98 -10.58
N HIS A 167 -27.48 3.61 -11.20
CA HIS A 167 -28.44 2.69 -10.58
C HIS A 167 -27.84 1.28 -10.37
N TYR A 168 -27.06 0.77 -11.32
CA TYR A 168 -26.35 -0.51 -11.13
C TYR A 168 -25.31 -0.43 -10.00
N LEU A 169 -24.60 0.70 -9.85
CA LEU A 169 -23.69 0.91 -8.70
C LEU A 169 -24.45 0.94 -7.37
N ASP A 170 -25.59 1.63 -7.31
CA ASP A 170 -26.43 1.66 -6.10
C ASP A 170 -26.96 0.27 -5.72
N CYS A 171 -27.20 -0.60 -6.71
CA CYS A 171 -27.62 -1.99 -6.50
C CYS A 171 -26.45 -2.94 -6.18
N GLY A 172 -25.19 -2.53 -6.43
CA GLY A 172 -24.00 -3.36 -6.23
C GLY A 172 -23.55 -4.18 -7.44
N ASP A 173 -24.17 -4.02 -8.62
CA ASP A 173 -23.79 -4.74 -9.83
C ASP A 173 -22.71 -3.99 -10.61
N LEU A 174 -21.46 -4.22 -10.22
CA LEU A 174 -20.30 -3.56 -10.80
C LEU A 174 -20.08 -3.94 -12.29
N SER A 175 -20.41 -5.17 -12.67
CA SER A 175 -20.18 -5.67 -14.03
C SER A 175 -21.09 -5.00 -15.05
N ASN A 176 -22.38 -4.86 -14.70
CA ASN A 176 -23.34 -4.20 -15.59
C ASN A 176 -23.20 -2.67 -15.56
N ALA A 177 -22.79 -2.08 -14.43
CA ALA A 177 -22.41 -0.67 -14.38
C ALA A 177 -21.30 -0.34 -15.38
N LEU A 178 -20.22 -1.13 -15.41
CA LEU A 178 -19.10 -0.92 -16.34
C LEU A 178 -19.54 -1.01 -17.81
N LYS A 179 -20.42 -1.95 -18.15
CA LYS A 179 -20.97 -2.09 -19.50
C LYS A 179 -21.80 -0.86 -19.90
N CYS A 180 -22.56 -0.29 -18.98
CA CYS A 180 -23.38 0.90 -19.25
C CYS A 180 -22.52 2.12 -19.57
N TYR A 181 -21.51 2.43 -18.75
CA TYR A 181 -20.59 3.53 -19.04
C TYR A 181 -19.77 3.29 -20.31
N SER A 182 -19.38 2.04 -20.59
CA SER A 182 -18.66 1.70 -21.83
C SER A 182 -19.50 1.95 -23.08
N ARG A 183 -20.81 1.69 -23.03
CA ARG A 183 -21.76 1.97 -24.12
C ARG A 183 -22.02 3.47 -24.30
N ALA A 184 -21.91 4.27 -23.24
CA ALA A 184 -22.07 5.73 -23.32
C ALA A 184 -21.01 6.39 -24.24
N ARG A 185 -19.85 5.74 -24.40
CA ARG A 185 -18.70 6.21 -25.21
C ARG A 185 -19.08 6.67 -26.61
N ASP A 186 -19.89 5.88 -27.31
CA ASP A 186 -20.19 6.12 -28.73
C ASP A 186 -21.11 7.35 -28.92
N TYR A 187 -21.70 7.85 -27.82
CA TYR A 187 -22.57 9.02 -27.78
C TYR A 187 -21.88 10.27 -27.24
N CYS A 188 -20.58 10.20 -26.90
CA CYS A 188 -19.78 11.35 -26.48
C CYS A 188 -19.49 12.29 -27.66
N THR A 189 -19.91 13.55 -27.55
CA THR A 189 -19.69 14.61 -28.57
C THR A 189 -18.67 15.68 -28.19
N SER A 190 -18.33 15.80 -26.90
CA SER A 190 -17.42 16.81 -26.35
C SER A 190 -16.33 16.14 -25.52
N ALA A 191 -15.17 16.78 -25.39
CA ALA A 191 -14.08 16.33 -24.52
C ALA A 191 -14.55 16.17 -23.05
N LYS A 192 -15.40 17.07 -22.54
CA LYS A 192 -16.03 16.92 -21.22
C LYS A 192 -16.82 15.62 -21.07
N HIS A 193 -17.53 15.19 -22.12
CA HIS A 193 -18.26 13.93 -22.10
C HIS A 193 -17.32 12.72 -22.02
N VAL A 194 -16.19 12.77 -22.73
CA VAL A 194 -15.17 11.72 -22.68
C VAL A 194 -14.53 11.65 -21.30
N ILE A 195 -14.17 12.80 -20.72
CA ILE A 195 -13.55 12.88 -19.39
C ILE A 195 -14.49 12.33 -18.32
N ASN A 196 -15.76 12.75 -18.30
CA ASN A 196 -16.74 12.28 -17.33
C ASN A 196 -16.97 10.76 -17.44
N MET A 197 -17.09 10.25 -18.67
CA MET A 197 -17.18 8.81 -18.90
C MET A 197 -15.93 8.09 -18.38
N CYS A 198 -14.73 8.60 -18.64
CA CYS A 198 -13.49 8.01 -18.13
C CYS A 198 -13.46 7.99 -16.59
N LEU A 199 -13.91 9.05 -15.92
CA LEU A 199 -14.00 9.09 -14.45
C LEU A 199 -14.96 8.05 -13.90
N ASN A 200 -16.14 7.87 -14.53
CA ASN A 200 -17.11 6.85 -14.13
C ASN A 200 -16.54 5.43 -14.35
N VAL A 201 -15.87 5.18 -15.49
CA VAL A 201 -15.19 3.89 -15.73
C VAL A 201 -14.12 3.64 -14.68
N ILE A 202 -13.26 4.63 -14.39
CA ILE A 202 -12.23 4.52 -13.35
C ILE A 202 -12.84 4.16 -11.99
N LYS A 203 -13.94 4.82 -11.60
CA LYS A 203 -14.66 4.52 -10.36
C LYS A 203 -15.06 3.06 -10.27
N VAL A 204 -15.71 2.51 -11.31
CA VAL A 204 -16.13 1.09 -11.32
C VAL A 204 -14.92 0.15 -11.37
N SER A 205 -13.90 0.48 -12.15
CA SER A 205 -12.68 -0.33 -12.27
C SER A 205 -11.91 -0.42 -10.95
N VAL A 206 -11.98 0.61 -10.09
CA VAL A 206 -11.39 0.56 -8.74
C VAL A 206 -12.15 -0.42 -7.85
N TYR A 207 -13.48 -0.41 -7.86
CA TYR A 207 -14.26 -1.40 -7.10
C TYR A 207 -14.01 -2.83 -7.59
N LEU A 208 -13.82 -3.01 -8.89
CA LEU A 208 -13.41 -4.30 -9.48
C LEU A 208 -11.92 -4.65 -9.29
N GLN A 209 -11.14 -3.77 -8.63
CA GLN A 209 -9.69 -3.89 -8.44
C GLN A 209 -8.89 -4.11 -9.74
N ASN A 210 -9.40 -3.62 -10.88
CA ASN A 210 -8.72 -3.71 -12.16
C ASN A 210 -7.84 -2.47 -12.41
N TRP A 211 -6.63 -2.50 -11.84
CA TRP A 211 -5.72 -1.34 -11.83
C TRP A 211 -5.12 -1.00 -13.20
N SER A 212 -4.93 -1.98 -14.09
CA SER A 212 -4.42 -1.73 -15.45
C SER A 212 -5.43 -0.95 -16.29
N HIS A 213 -6.72 -1.28 -16.11
CA HIS A 213 -7.83 -0.57 -16.74
C HIS A 213 -7.91 0.88 -16.25
N VAL A 214 -7.71 1.12 -14.95
CA VAL A 214 -7.64 2.48 -14.38
C VAL A 214 -6.53 3.31 -15.03
N LEU A 215 -5.30 2.80 -15.11
CA LEU A 215 -4.18 3.54 -15.71
C LEU A 215 -4.40 3.86 -17.19
N SER A 216 -5.02 2.94 -17.93
CA SER A 216 -5.33 3.12 -19.35
C SER A 216 -6.34 4.25 -19.56
N TYR A 217 -7.39 4.31 -18.73
CA TYR A 217 -8.42 5.35 -18.81
C TYR A 217 -7.94 6.69 -18.25
N VAL A 218 -7.05 6.70 -17.25
CA VAL A 218 -6.37 7.94 -16.82
C VAL A 218 -5.53 8.50 -17.97
N SER A 219 -4.71 7.67 -18.62
CA SER A 219 -3.88 8.09 -19.76
C SER A 219 -4.74 8.64 -20.90
N LYS A 220 -5.88 7.99 -21.17
CA LYS A 220 -6.85 8.44 -22.17
C LYS A 220 -7.48 9.80 -21.79
N ALA A 221 -7.91 9.97 -20.55
CA ALA A 221 -8.46 11.24 -20.08
C ALA A 221 -7.42 12.36 -20.17
N GLU A 222 -6.18 12.12 -19.74
CA GLU A 222 -5.08 13.10 -19.82
C GLU A 222 -4.71 13.49 -21.25
N SER A 223 -4.85 12.56 -22.21
CA SER A 223 -4.59 12.82 -23.64
C SER A 223 -5.69 13.64 -24.35
N THR A 224 -6.82 13.89 -23.68
CA THR A 224 -7.94 14.64 -24.27
C THR A 224 -7.57 16.13 -24.37
N PRO A 225 -7.82 16.81 -25.51
CA PRO A 225 -7.26 18.14 -25.83
C PRO A 225 -7.59 19.23 -24.80
N GLU A 226 -8.77 19.20 -24.17
CA GLU A 226 -9.13 20.15 -23.09
C GLU A 226 -8.17 20.10 -21.90
N ILE A 227 -7.60 18.94 -21.58
CA ILE A 227 -6.63 18.76 -20.49
C ILE A 227 -5.20 18.96 -20.99
N ALA A 228 -4.90 18.55 -22.23
CA ALA A 228 -3.56 18.57 -22.78
C ALA A 228 -3.09 19.99 -23.19
N GLU A 229 -4.00 20.85 -23.67
CA GLU A 229 -3.67 22.15 -24.28
C GLU A 229 -3.76 23.34 -23.30
N GLN A 230 -4.53 23.24 -22.21
CA GLN A 230 -4.70 24.31 -21.21
C GLN A 230 -3.60 24.32 -20.14
N ARG A 231 -2.34 24.57 -20.53
CA ARG A 231 -1.20 24.68 -19.58
C ARG A 231 -1.04 26.06 -18.92
N GLY A 232 -1.73 27.10 -19.39
CA GLY A 232 -1.50 28.50 -19.00
C GLY A 232 -2.53 29.10 -18.03
N GLU A 233 -3.82 28.93 -18.29
CA GLU A 233 -4.92 29.36 -17.42
C GLU A 233 -5.81 28.13 -17.18
N ARG A 234 -5.61 27.48 -16.03
CA ARG A 234 -6.35 26.27 -15.70
C ARG A 234 -7.64 26.70 -15.04
N ASP A 235 -8.77 26.50 -15.71
CA ASP A 235 -10.08 26.60 -15.06
C ASP A 235 -10.04 25.76 -13.77
N SER A 236 -10.58 26.30 -12.67
CA SER A 236 -10.62 25.60 -11.38
C SER A 236 -11.26 24.21 -11.51
N GLN A 237 -12.24 24.07 -12.41
CA GLN A 237 -12.88 22.80 -12.74
C GLN A 237 -11.93 21.81 -13.44
N THR A 238 -11.11 22.27 -14.39
CA THR A 238 -10.10 21.43 -15.06
C THR A 238 -9.01 20.97 -14.07
N GLN A 239 -8.68 21.81 -13.09
CA GLN A 239 -7.80 21.42 -11.98
C GLN A 239 -8.37 20.35 -11.07
N ALA A 240 -9.66 20.42 -10.77
CA ALA A 240 -10.33 19.38 -10.02
C ALA A 240 -10.31 18.03 -10.74
N VAL A 241 -10.57 18.03 -12.05
CA VAL A 241 -10.49 16.81 -12.87
C VAL A 241 -9.07 16.23 -12.87
N LEU A 242 -8.05 17.06 -13.13
CA LEU A 242 -6.65 16.62 -13.10
C LEU A 242 -6.25 16.02 -11.75
N THR A 243 -6.68 16.66 -10.66
CA THR A 243 -6.42 16.17 -9.30
C THR A 243 -7.04 14.79 -9.09
N LYS A 244 -8.30 14.58 -9.50
CA LYS A 244 -8.97 13.27 -9.44
C LYS A 244 -8.25 12.20 -10.26
N LEU A 245 -7.79 12.54 -11.47
CA LEU A 245 -7.03 11.63 -12.33
C LEU A 245 -5.69 11.24 -11.69
N LYS A 246 -4.96 12.20 -11.11
CA LYS A 246 -3.69 11.93 -10.41
C LYS A 246 -3.88 11.10 -9.15
N CYS A 247 -4.94 11.33 -8.37
CA CYS A 247 -5.29 10.48 -7.23
C CYS A 247 -5.62 9.05 -7.65
N ALA A 248 -6.42 8.87 -8.71
CA ALA A 248 -6.75 7.54 -9.23
C ALA A 248 -5.53 6.80 -9.79
N ALA A 249 -4.66 7.48 -10.54
CA ALA A 249 -3.40 6.90 -11.00
C ALA A 249 -2.47 6.55 -9.83
N GLY A 250 -2.36 7.44 -8.83
CA GLY A 250 -1.56 7.18 -7.63
C GLY A 250 -2.02 5.92 -6.89
N LEU A 251 -3.34 5.72 -6.77
CA LEU A 251 -3.91 4.53 -6.15
C LEU A 251 -3.63 3.26 -6.96
N ALA A 252 -3.80 3.31 -8.28
CA ALA A 252 -3.50 2.18 -9.15
C ALA A 252 -2.02 1.79 -9.13
N GLU A 253 -1.11 2.77 -9.11
CA GLU A 253 0.34 2.52 -8.98
C GLU A 253 0.71 2.00 -7.59
N LEU A 254 0.01 2.43 -6.53
CA LEU A 254 0.18 1.91 -5.17
C LEU A 254 -0.18 0.42 -5.13
N ALA A 255 -1.35 0.06 -5.66
CA ALA A 255 -1.81 -1.32 -5.73
C ALA A 255 -0.86 -2.19 -6.59
N ALA A 256 -0.32 -1.64 -7.68
CA ALA A 256 0.71 -2.27 -8.50
C ALA A 256 2.12 -2.31 -7.85
N ARG A 257 2.25 -1.89 -6.58
CA ARG A 257 3.50 -1.84 -5.78
C ARG A 257 4.59 -0.94 -6.37
N LYS A 258 4.23 0.00 -7.25
CA LYS A 258 5.13 0.99 -7.88
C LYS A 258 5.16 2.28 -7.06
N TYR A 259 5.66 2.20 -5.84
CA TYR A 259 5.60 3.29 -4.84
C TYR A 259 6.24 4.61 -5.32
N LYS A 260 7.32 4.57 -6.11
CA LYS A 260 7.98 5.79 -6.61
C LYS A 260 7.09 6.56 -7.59
N GLN A 261 6.36 5.84 -8.45
CA GLN A 261 5.44 6.45 -9.40
C GLN A 261 4.17 6.92 -8.68
N ALA A 262 3.65 6.12 -7.75
CA ALA A 262 2.53 6.49 -6.90
C ALA A 262 2.78 7.81 -6.14
N ALA A 263 3.95 7.94 -5.49
CA ALA A 263 4.36 9.16 -4.80
C ALA A 263 4.35 10.38 -5.74
N LYS A 264 4.93 10.26 -6.94
CA LYS A 264 4.94 11.36 -7.92
C LYS A 264 3.52 11.78 -8.31
N CYS A 265 2.60 10.84 -8.50
CA CYS A 265 1.21 11.14 -8.83
C CYS A 265 0.51 11.87 -7.67
N PHE A 266 0.63 11.38 -6.43
CA PHE A 266 0.02 12.02 -5.26
C PHE A 266 0.58 13.42 -4.97
N LEU A 267 1.88 13.64 -5.16
CA LEU A 267 2.51 14.95 -4.95
C LEU A 267 2.10 16.01 -5.98
N LEU A 268 1.56 15.60 -7.13
CA LEU A 268 1.03 16.51 -8.16
C LEU A 268 -0.44 16.87 -7.94
N ALA A 269 -1.12 16.25 -6.97
CA ALA A 269 -2.50 16.57 -6.62
C ALA A 269 -2.60 17.96 -5.97
N SER A 270 -3.68 18.68 -6.27
CA SER A 270 -3.96 20.00 -5.68
C SER A 270 -4.89 19.89 -4.47
N PHE A 271 -4.57 20.55 -3.37
CA PHE A 271 -5.35 20.49 -2.12
C PHE A 271 -6.79 20.96 -2.28
N ASP A 272 -6.99 22.10 -2.95
CA ASP A 272 -8.29 22.79 -3.08
C ASP A 272 -9.38 21.96 -3.78
N HIS A 273 -9.01 20.86 -4.45
CA HIS A 273 -9.91 20.05 -5.26
C HIS A 273 -9.78 18.55 -5.00
N CYS A 274 -9.24 18.17 -3.85
CA CYS A 274 -9.01 16.77 -3.46
C CYS A 274 -10.24 16.07 -2.87
N ASP A 275 -11.39 16.75 -2.77
CA ASP A 275 -12.63 16.14 -2.31
C ASP A 275 -13.14 15.11 -3.34
N PHE A 276 -12.75 13.85 -3.11
CA PHE A 276 -13.21 12.72 -3.88
C PHE A 276 -13.63 11.56 -2.97
N PRO A 277 -14.75 11.74 -2.22
CA PRO A 277 -15.17 10.82 -1.16
C PRO A 277 -15.52 9.41 -1.68
N GLU A 278 -15.75 9.27 -2.98
CA GLU A 278 -16.02 7.99 -3.63
C GLU A 278 -14.78 7.11 -3.78
N LEU A 279 -13.56 7.68 -3.63
CA LEU A 279 -12.28 6.98 -3.80
C LEU A 279 -11.32 7.20 -2.63
N LEU A 280 -10.94 8.46 -2.35
CA LEU A 280 -9.86 8.81 -1.42
C LEU A 280 -10.17 10.11 -0.69
N SER A 281 -9.80 10.17 0.59
CA SER A 281 -9.82 11.41 1.37
C SER A 281 -8.50 12.19 1.19
N SER A 282 -8.53 13.50 1.44
CA SER A 282 -7.32 14.34 1.46
C SER A 282 -6.28 13.86 2.47
N ASN A 283 -6.73 13.30 3.61
CA ASN A 283 -5.86 12.68 4.61
C ASN A 283 -5.14 11.45 4.03
N ASN A 284 -5.84 10.59 3.28
CA ASN A 284 -5.19 9.45 2.62
C ASN A 284 -4.12 9.90 1.63
N VAL A 285 -4.37 10.96 0.86
CA VAL A 285 -3.37 11.47 -0.11
C VAL A 285 -2.09 11.92 0.62
N ALA A 286 -2.24 12.57 1.78
CA ALA A 286 -1.11 12.96 2.64
C ALA A 286 -0.31 11.74 3.12
N VAL A 287 -1.00 10.73 3.66
CA VAL A 287 -0.38 9.50 4.20
C VAL A 287 0.26 8.67 3.09
N TYR A 288 -0.47 8.39 2.01
CA TYR A 288 -0.01 7.55 0.90
C TYR A 288 1.16 8.22 0.17
N GLY A 289 1.00 9.49 -0.18
CA GLY A 289 2.06 10.28 -0.82
C GLY A 289 3.29 10.40 0.07
N GLY A 290 3.11 10.70 1.36
CA GLY A 290 4.19 10.85 2.34
C GLY A 290 4.98 9.57 2.56
N LEU A 291 4.31 8.44 2.82
CA LEU A 291 4.97 7.15 3.05
C LEU A 291 5.64 6.61 1.78
N CYS A 292 4.99 6.73 0.61
CA CYS A 292 5.59 6.30 -0.65
C CYS A 292 6.82 7.13 -1.02
N ALA A 293 6.77 8.45 -0.81
CA ALA A 293 7.93 9.33 -1.01
C ALA A 293 9.04 8.99 -0.02
N LEU A 294 8.71 8.80 1.26
CA LEU A 294 9.66 8.43 2.31
C LEU A 294 10.29 7.05 2.09
N ALA A 295 9.62 6.14 1.40
CA ALA A 295 10.19 4.84 1.05
C ALA A 295 11.07 4.88 -0.20
N THR A 296 10.80 5.77 -1.16
CA THR A 296 11.41 5.68 -2.51
C THR A 296 12.27 6.87 -2.96
N PHE A 297 12.03 8.08 -2.47
CA PHE A 297 12.74 9.27 -2.93
C PHE A 297 14.10 9.42 -2.28
N ASP A 298 15.10 9.86 -3.05
CA ASP A 298 16.38 10.24 -2.48
C ASP A 298 16.27 11.54 -1.65
N ARG A 299 17.36 11.93 -0.98
CA ARG A 299 17.37 13.10 -0.10
C ARG A 299 17.07 14.41 -0.85
N GLN A 300 17.48 14.52 -2.12
CA GLN A 300 17.29 15.71 -2.95
C GLN A 300 15.86 15.78 -3.49
N GLU A 301 15.32 14.66 -3.97
CA GLU A 301 13.94 14.47 -4.40
C GLU A 301 12.98 14.75 -3.23
N LEU A 302 13.28 14.27 -2.02
CA LEU A 302 12.45 14.50 -0.84
C LEU A 302 12.41 15.99 -0.47
N GLN A 303 13.56 16.67 -0.50
CA GLN A 303 13.60 18.12 -0.27
C GLN A 303 12.82 18.88 -1.34
N ARG A 304 13.08 18.61 -2.62
CA ARG A 304 12.51 19.37 -3.73
C ARG A 304 11.00 19.14 -3.88
N ASN A 305 10.58 17.88 -3.85
CA ASN A 305 9.23 17.50 -4.24
C ASN A 305 8.25 17.43 -3.05
N VAL A 306 8.74 17.29 -1.81
CA VAL A 306 7.89 17.16 -0.61
C VAL A 306 8.05 18.37 0.30
N ILE A 307 9.27 18.66 0.76
CA ILE A 307 9.52 19.71 1.77
C ILE A 307 9.33 21.12 1.18
N SER A 308 9.87 21.36 -0.01
CA SER A 308 9.78 22.65 -0.69
C SER A 308 8.49 22.84 -1.49
N SER A 309 7.64 21.80 -1.58
CA SER A 309 6.39 21.86 -2.33
C SER A 309 5.31 22.58 -1.53
N SER A 310 4.87 23.75 -2.01
CA SER A 310 3.79 24.52 -1.39
C SER A 310 2.45 23.80 -1.46
N SER A 311 2.17 23.09 -2.57
CA SER A 311 0.93 22.33 -2.75
C SER A 311 0.84 21.15 -1.78
N PHE A 312 1.93 20.39 -1.62
CA PHE A 312 1.91 19.21 -0.75
C PHE A 312 1.97 19.55 0.74
N LYS A 313 2.53 20.71 1.09
CA LYS A 313 2.57 21.20 2.47
C LYS A 313 1.18 21.28 3.09
N LEU A 314 0.16 21.69 2.33
CA LEU A 314 -1.24 21.76 2.80
C LEU A 314 -1.78 20.39 3.21
N PHE A 315 -1.46 19.32 2.45
CA PHE A 315 -1.82 17.96 2.83
C PHE A 315 -1.08 17.49 4.10
N LEU A 316 0.19 17.85 4.24
CA LEU A 316 0.99 17.53 5.44
C LEU A 316 0.55 18.29 6.69
N GLU A 317 -0.19 19.40 6.53
CA GLU A 317 -0.80 20.11 7.65
C GLU A 317 -2.04 19.39 8.20
N LEU A 318 -2.73 18.58 7.38
CA LEU A 318 -3.81 17.69 7.84
C LEU A 318 -3.29 16.56 8.72
N GLU A 319 -2.13 15.98 8.36
CA GLU A 319 -1.52 14.84 9.05
C GLU A 319 -0.13 15.20 9.60
N PRO A 320 -0.06 15.89 10.77
CA PRO A 320 1.19 16.38 11.33
C PRO A 320 2.16 15.26 11.72
N GLN A 321 1.66 14.06 12.06
CA GLN A 321 2.51 12.91 12.37
C GLN A 321 3.38 12.51 11.16
N VAL A 322 2.80 12.42 9.96
CA VAL A 322 3.53 12.08 8.72
C VAL A 322 4.55 13.16 8.39
N ARG A 323 4.15 14.43 8.53
CA ARG A 323 5.04 15.58 8.33
C ARG A 323 6.27 15.50 9.23
N ASP A 324 6.07 15.26 10.52
CA ASP A 324 7.16 15.21 11.51
C ASP A 324 8.08 13.99 11.27
N ILE A 325 7.53 12.85 10.83
CA ILE A 325 8.32 11.68 10.38
C ILE A 325 9.25 12.07 9.22
N ILE A 326 8.72 12.75 8.19
CA ILE A 326 9.51 13.18 7.02
C ILE A 326 10.62 14.15 7.42
N PHE A 327 10.32 15.14 8.28
CA PHE A 327 11.34 16.08 8.76
C PHE A 327 12.42 15.40 9.59
N LYS A 328 12.04 14.52 10.54
CA LYS A 328 13.03 13.79 11.34
C LYS A 328 13.89 12.84 10.52
N PHE A 329 13.34 12.24 9.46
CA PHE A 329 14.13 11.47 8.50
C PHE A 329 15.14 12.35 7.76
N TYR A 330 14.72 13.54 7.30
CA TYR A 330 15.61 14.48 6.63
C TYR A 330 16.70 15.05 7.56
N GLU A 331 16.39 15.32 8.83
CA GLU A 331 17.35 15.75 9.86
C GLU A 331 18.26 14.62 10.38
N SER A 332 18.18 13.42 9.80
CA SER A 332 18.95 12.23 10.22
C SER A 332 18.68 11.77 11.66
N LYS A 333 17.50 12.09 12.22
CA LYS A 333 17.04 11.65 13.56
C LYS A 333 16.23 10.35 13.45
N TYR A 334 16.88 9.28 12.96
CA TYR A 334 16.21 8.03 12.59
C TYR A 334 15.53 7.30 13.76
N ALA A 335 16.10 7.32 14.98
CA ALA A 335 15.49 6.66 16.13
C ALA A 335 14.10 7.22 16.47
N SER A 336 13.97 8.55 16.49
CA SER A 336 12.67 9.19 16.73
C SER A 336 11.71 9.04 15.54
N CYS A 337 12.23 9.00 14.31
CA CYS A 337 11.44 8.74 13.11
C CYS A 337 10.82 7.33 13.15
N LEU A 338 11.62 6.29 13.42
CA LEU A 338 11.14 4.92 13.50
C LEU A 338 10.15 4.71 14.66
N LYS A 339 10.39 5.35 15.81
CA LYS A 339 9.44 5.30 16.94
C LYS A 339 8.07 5.83 16.55
N MET A 340 7.99 7.04 15.97
CA MET A 340 6.71 7.61 15.52
C MET A 340 6.07 6.79 14.39
N LEU A 341 6.89 6.20 13.52
CA LEU A 341 6.39 5.33 12.46
C LEU A 341 5.76 4.05 13.03
N ASP A 342 6.34 3.46 14.07
CA ASP A 342 5.78 2.30 14.76
C ASP A 342 4.52 2.65 15.58
N GLU A 343 4.44 3.85 16.18
CA GLU A 343 3.22 4.34 16.86
C GLU A 343 2.03 4.50 15.89
N MET A 344 2.28 4.90 14.64
CA MET A 344 1.23 5.08 13.63
C MET A 344 0.80 3.77 12.95
N LYS A 345 1.62 2.71 13.08
CA LYS A 345 1.49 1.47 12.30
C LYS A 345 0.13 0.80 12.44
N ASP A 346 -0.39 0.73 13.67
CA ASP A 346 -1.65 0.04 13.97
C ASP A 346 -2.84 0.72 13.27
N ASN A 347 -2.84 2.07 13.22
CA ASN A 347 -3.87 2.83 12.50
C ASN A 347 -3.76 2.66 10.98
N LEU A 348 -2.54 2.63 10.42
CA LEU A 348 -2.34 2.43 8.97
C LEU A 348 -2.78 1.04 8.51
N LEU A 349 -2.73 0.07 9.41
CA LEU A 349 -3.12 -1.30 9.15
C LEU A 349 -4.65 -1.47 9.06
N LEU A 350 -5.42 -0.46 9.48
CA LEU A 350 -6.88 -0.43 9.33
C LEU A 350 -7.34 0.22 8.02
N ASP A 351 -6.41 0.72 7.21
CA ASP A 351 -6.73 1.28 5.90
C ASP A 351 -6.75 0.19 4.82
N MET A 352 -7.90 0.07 4.14
CA MET A 352 -8.18 -0.94 3.12
C MET A 352 -7.11 -1.06 2.03
N TYR A 353 -6.63 0.07 1.50
CA TYR A 353 -5.66 0.04 0.40
C TYR A 353 -4.22 0.01 0.89
N LEU A 354 -3.93 0.63 2.04
CA LEU A 354 -2.56 0.76 2.51
C LEU A 354 -2.07 -0.48 3.27
N ALA A 355 -2.96 -1.19 4.00
CA ALA A 355 -2.58 -2.28 4.89
C ALA A 355 -1.68 -3.36 4.24
N PRO A 356 -1.95 -3.83 3.01
CA PRO A 356 -1.07 -4.81 2.34
C PRO A 356 0.35 -4.29 2.08
N HIS A 357 0.53 -2.97 1.97
CA HIS A 357 1.79 -2.32 1.64
C HIS A 357 2.58 -1.88 2.88
N VAL A 358 1.95 -1.76 4.04
CA VAL A 358 2.59 -1.27 5.29
C VAL A 358 3.89 -2.01 5.57
N ARG A 359 3.89 -3.35 5.55
CA ARG A 359 5.09 -4.15 5.80
C ARG A 359 6.24 -3.85 4.82
N ILE A 360 5.91 -3.71 3.54
CA ILE A 360 6.89 -3.48 2.47
C ILE A 360 7.47 -2.08 2.61
N LEU A 361 6.62 -1.07 2.77
CA LEU A 361 7.02 0.34 2.94
C LEU A 361 7.91 0.52 4.18
N TYR A 362 7.53 -0.06 5.32
CA TYR A 362 8.30 0.04 6.56
C TYR A 362 9.68 -0.61 6.43
N THR A 363 9.75 -1.76 5.73
CA THR A 363 11.03 -2.43 5.48
C THR A 363 11.93 -1.57 4.57
N GLN A 364 11.38 -0.96 3.53
CA GLN A 364 12.14 -0.05 2.65
C GLN A 364 12.64 1.18 3.41
N ILE A 365 11.79 1.82 4.22
CA ILE A 365 12.16 3.00 5.02
C ILE A 365 13.30 2.64 6.00
N ARG A 366 13.18 1.52 6.72
CA ARG A 366 14.23 1.04 7.65
C ARG A 366 15.55 0.76 6.95
N ASN A 367 15.52 0.04 5.83
CA ASN A 367 16.72 -0.28 5.05
C ASN A 367 17.43 0.99 4.56
N ARG A 368 16.68 2.02 4.15
CA ARG A 368 17.26 3.30 3.73
C ARG A 368 17.83 4.11 4.87
N ALA A 369 17.13 4.15 6.01
CA ALA A 369 17.65 4.81 7.20
C ALA A 369 19.02 4.21 7.58
N LEU A 370 19.15 2.87 7.51
CA LEU A 370 20.40 2.16 7.74
C LEU A 370 21.50 2.57 6.74
N ILE A 371 21.22 2.55 5.43
CA ILE A 371 22.21 2.94 4.41
C ILE A 371 22.69 4.37 4.63
N GLN A 372 21.79 5.31 4.93
CA GLN A 372 22.18 6.71 5.18
C GLN A 372 23.00 6.89 6.46
N VAL A 373 22.77 6.06 7.48
CA VAL A 373 23.63 6.03 8.69
C VAL A 373 25.01 5.47 8.36
N CYS A 374 25.09 4.44 7.51
CA CYS A 374 26.36 3.88 7.04
C CYS A 374 27.20 4.91 6.27
N ASP A 375 26.60 5.61 5.31
CA ASP A 375 27.30 6.57 4.45
C ASP A 375 27.84 7.78 5.24
N ALA A 376 27.22 8.11 6.38
CA ALA A 376 27.58 9.27 7.19
C ALA A 376 28.65 9.01 8.27
N ARG A 377 29.02 7.75 8.57
CA ARG A 377 29.91 7.42 9.71
C ARG A 377 31.08 6.53 9.34
N SER A 378 32.27 6.85 9.87
CA SER A 378 33.43 5.97 9.85
C SER A 378 33.28 4.81 10.85
N SER A 379 33.88 3.67 10.50
CA SER A 379 33.60 2.28 10.92
C SER A 379 33.39 1.98 12.41
N VAL A 380 33.83 2.86 13.32
CA VAL A 380 33.85 2.62 14.77
C VAL A 380 32.55 3.05 15.47
N THR A 381 31.81 4.04 14.93
CA THR A 381 30.52 4.50 15.50
C THR A 381 29.29 3.75 14.94
N PHE A 382 29.54 2.77 14.07
CA PHE A 382 28.51 2.02 13.36
C PHE A 382 27.87 0.91 14.23
N ALA A 383 28.70 0.14 14.95
CA ALA A 383 28.21 -0.97 15.78
C ALA A 383 27.31 -0.48 16.93
N ALA A 384 27.63 0.65 17.56
CA ALA A 384 26.82 1.26 18.61
C ALA A 384 25.47 1.79 18.04
N ALA A 385 25.51 2.42 16.86
CA ALA A 385 24.30 2.95 16.23
C ALA A 385 23.33 1.85 15.77
N CYS A 386 23.84 0.75 15.19
CA CYS A 386 23.02 -0.39 14.81
C CYS A 386 22.37 -1.07 16.01
N PHE A 387 23.06 -1.14 17.16
CA PHE A 387 22.53 -1.73 18.38
C PHE A 387 21.45 -0.86 19.03
N ASP A 388 21.64 0.47 19.05
CA ASP A 388 20.64 1.41 19.58
C ASP A 388 19.42 1.59 18.67
N LEU A 389 19.57 1.41 17.36
CA LEU A 389 18.48 1.56 16.38
C LEU A 389 17.63 0.29 16.20
N PHE A 390 18.13 -0.91 16.55
CA PHE A 390 17.45 -2.18 16.31
C PHE A 390 17.67 -3.20 17.45
N PRO A 391 16.79 -3.25 18.48
CA PRO A 391 16.90 -4.20 19.59
C PRO A 391 16.62 -5.67 19.20
N SER A 392 15.99 -5.91 18.04
CA SER A 392 15.56 -7.23 17.60
C SER A 392 15.43 -7.28 16.07
N SER A 393 16.39 -7.87 15.37
CA SER A 393 16.28 -8.11 13.92
C SER A 393 16.00 -9.59 13.61
N ASP A 394 14.78 -9.86 13.14
CA ASP A 394 14.36 -11.12 12.51
C ASP A 394 14.89 -11.28 11.06
N SER A 395 16.00 -10.61 10.70
CA SER A 395 16.56 -10.67 9.36
C SER A 395 18.09 -10.87 9.37
N PRO A 396 18.58 -12.12 9.24
CA PRO A 396 20.01 -12.42 9.28
C PRO A 396 20.81 -11.85 8.09
N ASN A 397 20.14 -11.52 6.98
CA ASN A 397 20.79 -10.98 5.78
C ASN A 397 21.30 -9.54 5.94
N LEU A 398 20.75 -8.76 6.87
CA LEU A 398 21.12 -7.37 7.07
C LEU A 398 22.44 -7.22 7.84
N PHE A 399 22.73 -8.15 8.75
CA PHE A 399 23.99 -8.20 9.47
C PHE A 399 25.19 -8.51 8.54
N CYS A 400 24.96 -9.26 7.46
CA CYS A 400 26.02 -9.65 6.53
C CYS A 400 26.51 -8.47 5.66
N CYS A 401 25.60 -7.59 5.21
CA CYS A 401 25.97 -6.35 4.50
C CYS A 401 26.72 -5.35 5.39
N CYS A 402 26.39 -5.31 6.68
CA CYS A 402 27.01 -4.43 7.68
C CYS A 402 28.52 -4.71 7.86
N LEU A 403 28.97 -5.97 7.72
CA LEU A 403 30.39 -6.33 7.75
C LEU A 403 31.10 -6.06 6.41
N PHE A 404 30.42 -6.25 5.28
CA PHE A 404 31.05 -6.10 3.95
C PHE A 404 31.41 -4.65 3.60
N CYS A 405 30.60 -3.66 4.03
CA CYS A 405 30.88 -2.25 3.75
C CYS A 405 32.11 -1.70 4.51
N SER A 406 32.44 -2.30 5.66
CA SER A 406 33.69 -2.01 6.38
C SER A 406 34.94 -2.61 5.72
N SER A 407 34.77 -3.53 4.77
CA SER A 407 35.84 -4.39 4.24
C SER A 407 36.48 -3.85 2.96
N HIS A 408 35.94 -2.80 2.33
CA HIS A 408 36.55 -2.21 1.13
C HIS A 408 37.89 -1.50 1.40
N HIS A 409 38.29 -1.35 2.67
CA HIS A 409 39.62 -0.83 3.04
C HIS A 409 40.50 -1.76 3.89
N LEU A 410 40.03 -2.94 4.29
CA LEU A 410 40.86 -3.95 4.96
C LEU A 410 40.38 -5.34 4.60
N LEU A 411 41.09 -5.97 3.66
CA LEU A 411 40.87 -7.33 3.22
C LEU A 411 41.39 -8.30 4.31
N HIS A 412 40.56 -8.63 5.29
CA HIS A 412 40.73 -9.84 6.11
C HIS A 412 39.38 -10.51 6.33
N VAL A 413 39.27 -11.71 5.77
CA VAL A 413 38.08 -12.56 5.74
C VAL A 413 37.62 -12.87 7.18
N LEU A 414 36.47 -12.31 7.58
CA LEU A 414 35.72 -12.78 8.75
C LEU A 414 34.50 -13.57 8.24
N THR A 415 34.60 -14.90 8.23
CA THR A 415 33.43 -15.77 8.04
C THR A 415 32.69 -15.85 9.38
N VAL A 416 31.61 -15.07 9.52
CA VAL A 416 30.71 -15.18 10.68
C VAL A 416 29.48 -15.99 10.27
N LEU A 417 29.44 -17.25 10.69
CA LEU A 417 28.24 -18.08 10.67
C LEU A 417 27.42 -17.77 11.93
N ILE A 418 26.32 -17.02 11.80
CA ILE A 418 25.36 -16.85 12.89
C ILE A 418 24.33 -17.98 12.79
N CYS A 419 24.50 -19.00 13.63
CA CYS A 419 23.56 -20.09 13.81
C CYS A 419 22.37 -19.58 14.65
N GLY A 420 21.16 -19.65 14.09
CA GLY A 420 19.92 -19.45 14.82
C GLY A 420 19.74 -20.53 15.89
N LYS A 421 19.29 -20.10 17.09
CA LYS A 421 18.79 -20.89 18.23
C LYS A 421 19.07 -22.41 18.16
N GLY A 422 20.07 -22.87 18.90
CA GLY A 422 20.07 -24.26 19.41
C GLY A 422 21.34 -25.11 19.33
N CYS A 423 22.51 -24.59 18.94
CA CYS A 423 23.74 -25.39 18.94
C CYS A 423 24.66 -25.02 20.09
N LYS A 424 24.73 -25.89 21.11
CA LYS A 424 25.88 -25.95 22.02
C LYS A 424 27.02 -26.65 21.27
N ASP A 425 28.22 -26.10 21.39
CA ASP A 425 29.50 -26.62 20.90
C ASP A 425 29.79 -26.38 19.40
N THR A 426 30.51 -25.30 19.11
CA THR A 426 31.31 -25.18 17.88
C THR A 426 32.52 -24.29 18.16
N ALA A 427 33.72 -24.87 18.10
CA ALA A 427 34.99 -24.16 18.30
C ALA A 427 35.40 -23.40 17.03
N VAL A 428 35.79 -22.14 17.18
CA VAL A 428 36.35 -21.30 16.11
C VAL A 428 37.87 -21.27 16.24
N LEU A 429 38.57 -21.80 15.23
CA LEU A 429 40.03 -21.65 15.09
C LEU A 429 40.32 -20.36 14.32
N CYS A 430 40.69 -19.30 15.03
CA CYS A 430 41.25 -18.08 14.43
C CYS A 430 42.79 -18.17 14.42
N HIS A 431 43.38 -18.22 13.23
CA HIS A 431 44.81 -17.97 13.04
C HIS A 431 44.97 -16.50 12.65
N SER A 432 45.33 -15.62 13.59
CA SER A 432 45.91 -14.33 13.22
C SER A 432 46.82 -13.78 14.34
N SER A 433 48.01 -13.38 13.92
CA SER A 433 49.05 -12.71 14.68
C SER A 433 48.65 -11.26 14.94
N GLY A 434 48.22 -10.96 16.16
CA GLY A 434 47.87 -9.59 16.57
C GLY A 434 47.32 -9.51 17.99
N SER A 435 48.21 -9.46 18.98
CA SER A 435 47.91 -9.56 20.41
C SER A 435 47.05 -8.44 21.02
N LEU A 436 46.64 -7.41 20.26
CA LEU A 436 45.83 -6.30 20.79
C LEU A 436 44.31 -6.47 20.60
N ILE A 437 43.86 -7.17 19.55
CA ILE A 437 42.42 -7.30 19.24
C ILE A 437 41.75 -8.31 20.18
N PHE A 438 42.49 -9.32 20.61
CA PHE A 438 42.02 -10.36 21.53
C PHE A 438 41.64 -9.79 22.91
N LEU A 439 42.35 -8.75 23.39
CA LEU A 439 42.11 -8.15 24.71
C LEU A 439 40.81 -7.33 24.77
N VAL A 440 40.41 -6.67 23.67
CA VAL A 440 39.18 -5.86 23.64
C VAL A 440 37.94 -6.75 23.61
N PHE A 441 37.98 -7.85 22.84
CA PHE A 441 36.89 -8.82 22.82
C PHE A 441 36.77 -9.61 24.12
N LEU A 442 37.89 -9.99 24.75
CA LEU A 442 37.86 -10.69 26.05
C LEU A 442 37.34 -9.77 27.17
N SER A 443 37.68 -8.48 27.15
CA SER A 443 37.21 -7.52 28.16
C SER A 443 35.70 -7.28 28.08
N PHE A 444 35.14 -7.19 26.86
CA PHE A 444 33.69 -7.04 26.67
C PHE A 444 32.92 -8.33 26.94
N PHE A 445 33.50 -9.50 26.67
CA PHE A 445 32.89 -10.79 26.98
C PHE A 445 32.88 -11.08 28.49
N ILE A 446 33.94 -10.69 29.21
CA ILE A 446 34.01 -10.79 30.68
C ILE A 446 33.04 -9.83 31.35
N LEU A 447 32.88 -8.59 30.85
CA LEU A 447 31.91 -7.61 31.38
C LEU A 447 30.45 -8.03 31.20
N ARG A 448 30.14 -8.91 30.23
CA ARG A 448 28.78 -9.41 30.01
C ARG A 448 28.42 -10.64 30.86
N HIS A 449 29.39 -11.26 31.53
CA HIS A 449 29.18 -12.46 32.35
C HIS A 449 29.28 -12.23 33.87
N THR A 450 29.50 -10.99 34.33
CA THR A 450 29.61 -10.68 35.76
C THR A 450 28.30 -10.34 36.48
N ASP A 451 27.12 -10.57 35.89
CA ASP A 451 25.85 -10.25 36.59
C ASP A 451 24.84 -11.38 36.75
N LYS A 452 25.10 -12.60 36.24
CA LYS A 452 24.34 -13.80 36.65
C LYS A 452 25.25 -15.04 36.61
N GLU A 453 25.23 -15.79 37.72
CA GLU A 453 25.94 -17.06 37.99
C GLU A 453 27.36 -16.99 38.56
N GLN A 454 27.52 -16.32 39.71
CA GLN A 454 28.46 -16.80 40.73
C GLN A 454 27.90 -18.06 41.39
N LYS A 455 28.18 -19.23 40.80
CA LYS A 455 28.38 -20.52 41.48
C LYS A 455 28.57 -21.58 40.39
N THR A 456 29.54 -22.47 40.62
CA THR A 456 29.83 -23.68 39.80
C THR A 456 30.81 -23.51 38.62
N LEU A 457 31.99 -22.92 38.84
CA LEU A 457 33.17 -23.23 37.99
C LEU A 457 34.50 -23.00 38.73
N GLN A 458 34.60 -23.51 39.97
CA GLN A 458 35.87 -23.88 40.57
C GLN A 458 36.07 -25.37 40.30
N GLY A 459 36.76 -25.73 39.21
CA GLY A 459 36.99 -27.16 38.97
C GLY A 459 37.49 -27.61 37.61
N THR A 460 38.19 -26.79 36.81
CA THR A 460 39.00 -27.29 35.69
C THR A 460 40.06 -26.25 35.31
N ALA A 461 40.93 -25.94 36.26
CA ALA A 461 42.17 -25.22 36.02
C ALA A 461 43.34 -26.19 36.23
N ALA A 462 43.50 -27.14 35.32
CA ALA A 462 44.71 -27.96 35.18
C ALA A 462 44.58 -28.85 33.94
N VAL A 463 45.71 -29.10 33.29
CA VAL A 463 45.92 -30.10 32.23
C VAL A 463 45.46 -29.68 30.83
N PHE A 464 46.40 -29.22 30.01
CA PHE A 464 46.82 -29.95 28.81
C PHE A 464 48.16 -29.38 28.32
N SER A 465 49.23 -30.00 28.80
CA SER A 465 50.57 -29.90 28.21
C SER A 465 50.64 -30.76 26.95
N THR A 466 51.39 -30.28 25.94
CA THR A 466 52.19 -31.07 24.98
C THR A 466 51.77 -32.52 24.72
N SER A 467 51.28 -32.82 23.51
CA SER A 467 51.50 -34.12 22.85
C SER A 467 51.29 -34.04 21.34
N TYR A 468 52.36 -34.37 20.62
CA TYR A 468 52.41 -34.76 19.21
C TYR A 468 51.61 -36.05 19.00
N ILE A 469 50.68 -36.11 18.03
CA ILE A 469 50.29 -37.36 17.37
C ILE A 469 50.04 -37.08 15.88
N TYR A 470 50.98 -37.55 15.04
CA TYR A 470 50.77 -37.88 13.64
C TYR A 470 49.74 -39.01 13.53
N ILE A 471 48.96 -39.09 12.43
CA ILE A 471 48.87 -40.26 11.55
C ILE A 471 47.67 -40.19 10.55
N TYR A 472 48.00 -40.47 9.28
CA TYR A 472 47.25 -40.91 8.07
C TYR A 472 46.40 -39.94 7.21
N HIS A 473 47.03 -39.49 6.12
CA HIS A 473 46.49 -39.29 4.76
C HIS A 473 46.69 -40.61 3.95
N PRO A 474 45.87 -41.00 2.95
CA PRO A 474 46.07 -40.61 1.53
C PRO A 474 44.72 -40.35 0.80
N VAL A 475 44.52 -39.70 -0.36
CA VAL A 475 45.30 -39.08 -1.45
C VAL A 475 44.28 -38.42 -2.41
N CYS A 476 44.62 -37.22 -2.91
CA CYS A 476 44.39 -36.58 -4.24
C CYS A 476 43.03 -36.75 -4.99
N VAL A 477 42.52 -35.83 -5.81
CA VAL A 477 43.08 -34.82 -6.76
C VAL A 477 41.88 -33.88 -7.08
N LEU A 478 41.94 -32.59 -7.45
CA LEU A 478 42.80 -31.89 -8.39
C LEU A 478 42.50 -30.38 -8.27
N ALA A 479 43.46 -29.63 -7.74
CA ALA A 479 43.58 -28.19 -7.96
C ALA A 479 44.77 -27.97 -8.90
N ARG A 480 44.52 -27.28 -10.01
CA ARG A 480 45.48 -26.73 -10.97
C ARG A 480 44.71 -25.66 -11.76
N THR A 481 45.18 -24.45 -12.02
CA THR A 481 46.42 -23.73 -11.73
C THR A 481 46.27 -22.31 -12.30
N TYR A 482 47.19 -21.43 -11.91
CA TYR A 482 47.59 -20.14 -12.49
C TYR A 482 46.86 -18.86 -12.04
N SER A 483 47.50 -17.72 -11.75
CA SER A 483 48.86 -17.27 -11.39
C SER A 483 48.84 -15.76 -11.71
N VAL A 484 48.95 -14.86 -10.72
CA VAL A 484 50.11 -13.97 -10.44
C VAL A 484 50.47 -12.96 -11.55
N TYR A 485 50.71 -11.73 -11.07
CA TYR A 485 51.52 -10.59 -11.59
C TYR A 485 50.70 -9.35 -11.95
N MET A 486 51.07 -8.11 -11.57
CA MET A 486 52.32 -7.59 -11.02
C MET A 486 52.05 -6.25 -10.33
N TYR A 487 52.78 -5.95 -9.24
CA TYR A 487 53.15 -4.56 -8.92
C TYR A 487 54.50 -4.29 -9.62
N MET A 488 54.48 -3.43 -10.63
CA MET A 488 55.41 -2.32 -10.86
C MET A 488 54.64 -1.18 -11.50
#